data_AF-A0AAE0AK39-F1
#
_entry.id   AF-A0AAE0AK39-F1
#
_cell.length_a   1.000
_cell.length_b   1.000
_cell.length_c   1.000
_cell.angle_alpha   90.00
_cell.angle_beta   90.00
_cell.angle_gamma   90.00
#
_symmetry.space_group_name_H-M   'P 1'
#
loop_
_entity.id
_entity.type
_entity.pdbx_description
1 polymer ?
#
loop_
_entity_poly.entity_id
_entity_poly.type
_entity_poly.pdbx_seq_one_letter_code
_entity_poly.pdbx_strand_id
1 'polypeptide(L)'
;MKRMHKRRTECTRWSTDLPPVVHRTLEKLKQEGRSMQVLFANDFEFEILDEFGKKWVVDFRYHTYGCGAWQLSGLQCKHDMASLSHKRYHDGSSEPVQFVHALLKKEAYTLTYQPVIHPILDQRTWLAIPNHKIVPSIVKTKLG
;
A
#
# COMPACT_ATOMS: atom_id res chain seq x y z
N MET A 1 -21.85 -6.36 6.32
CA MET A 1 -21.77 -4.94 5.89
C MET A 1 -21.16 -3.98 6.93
N LYS A 2 -21.25 -4.25 8.24
CA LYS A 2 -20.65 -3.41 9.30
C LYS A 2 -19.18 -3.04 9.05
N ARG A 3 -18.37 -3.98 8.51
CA ARG A 3 -16.96 -3.74 8.18
C ARG A 3 -16.73 -2.67 7.10
N MET A 4 -17.49 -2.70 6.01
CA MET A 4 -17.34 -1.71 4.92
C MET A 4 -17.70 -0.31 5.42
N HIS A 5 -18.83 -0.21 6.13
CA HIS A 5 -19.25 1.05 6.74
C HIS A 5 -18.22 1.58 7.74
N LYS A 6 -17.71 0.72 8.65
CA LYS A 6 -16.65 1.09 9.61
C LYS A 6 -15.40 1.62 8.91
N ARG A 7 -14.91 0.93 7.88
CA ARG A 7 -13.71 1.37 7.14
C ARG A 7 -13.92 2.71 6.44
N ARG A 8 -15.11 2.93 5.85
CA ARG A 8 -15.49 4.20 5.23
C ARG A 8 -15.55 5.34 6.24
N THR A 9 -16.13 5.12 7.42
CA THR A 9 -16.22 6.17 8.46
C THR A 9 -14.88 6.42 9.15
N GLU A 10 -14.00 5.42 9.22
CA GLU A 10 -12.65 5.60 9.75
C GLU A 10 -11.80 6.49 8.84
N CYS A 11 -11.83 6.28 7.52
CA CYS A 11 -10.96 7.03 6.61
C CYS A 11 -11.29 8.51 6.49
N THR A 12 -12.57 8.90 6.68
CA THR A 12 -12.97 10.32 6.71
C THR A 12 -12.38 11.07 7.90
N ARG A 13 -12.03 10.38 8.99
CA ARG A 13 -11.45 10.97 10.20
C ARG A 13 -9.94 11.13 10.15
N TRP A 14 -9.27 10.59 9.13
CA TRP A 14 -7.82 10.70 9.02
C TRP A 14 -7.42 12.11 8.57
N SER A 15 -6.49 12.74 9.28
CA SER A 15 -5.91 14.04 8.93
C SER A 15 -4.77 13.95 7.92
N THR A 16 -4.18 12.77 7.75
CA THR A 16 -3.02 12.52 6.88
C THR A 16 -3.41 11.87 5.57
N ASP A 17 -2.57 12.04 4.54
CA ASP A 17 -2.72 11.39 3.23
C ASP A 17 -2.39 9.89 3.26
N LEU A 18 -1.82 9.40 4.36
CA LEU A 18 -1.53 7.99 4.58
C LEU A 18 -2.53 7.37 5.56
N PRO A 19 -2.94 6.11 5.33
CA PRO A 19 -3.60 5.32 6.36
C PRO A 19 -2.74 5.20 7.63
N PRO A 20 -3.33 5.18 8.83
CA PRO A 20 -2.58 5.14 10.10
C PRO A 20 -1.60 3.97 10.21
N VAL A 21 -1.94 2.82 9.62
CA VAL A 21 -1.06 1.64 9.59
C VAL A 21 0.18 1.93 8.76
N VAL A 22 0.02 2.48 7.55
CA VAL A 22 1.13 2.85 6.65
C VAL A 22 2.03 3.88 7.32
N HIS A 23 1.44 4.93 7.90
CA HIS A 23 2.18 5.96 8.62
C HIS A 23 3.02 5.38 9.76
N ARG A 24 2.44 4.51 10.61
CA ARG A 24 3.19 3.86 11.70
C ARG A 24 4.32 2.98 11.19
N THR A 25 4.11 2.27 10.08
CA THR A 25 5.15 1.44 9.46
C THR A 25 6.31 2.30 8.95
N LEU A 26 6.04 3.43 8.29
CA LEU A 26 7.09 4.35 7.85
C LEU A 26 7.88 4.91 9.03
N GLU A 27 7.23 5.32 10.11
CA GLU A 27 7.93 5.80 11.31
C GLU A 27 8.82 4.73 11.92
N LYS A 28 8.39 3.46 11.94
CA LYS A 28 9.22 2.34 12.38
C LYS A 28 10.44 2.15 11.48
N LEU A 29 10.23 2.08 10.16
CA LEU A 29 11.31 1.91 9.19
C LEU A 29 12.30 3.07 9.21
N LYS A 30 11.82 4.29 9.47
CA LYS A 30 12.66 5.47 9.70
C LYS A 30 13.58 5.27 10.89
N GLN A 31 13.08 4.69 11.99
CA GLN A 31 13.90 4.38 13.16
C GLN A 31 14.93 3.29 12.86
N GLU A 32 14.51 2.22 12.18
CA GLU A 32 15.39 1.11 11.78
C GLU A 32 16.50 1.53 10.81
N GLY A 33 16.25 2.55 9.98
CA GLY A 33 17.25 3.08 9.03
C GLY A 33 18.28 4.05 9.65
N ARG A 34 18.14 4.48 10.91
CA ARG A 34 18.97 5.55 11.49
C ARG A 34 20.45 5.19 11.65
N SER A 35 20.75 3.91 11.87
CA SER A 35 22.12 3.44 12.10
C SER A 35 22.89 3.11 10.82
N MET A 36 22.26 3.24 9.66
CA MET A 36 22.86 2.91 8.37
C MET A 36 23.76 4.03 7.89
N GLN A 37 24.86 3.67 7.25
CA GLN A 37 25.71 4.63 6.55
C GLN A 37 25.18 4.84 5.14
N VAL A 38 25.03 6.09 4.74
CA VAL A 38 24.53 6.49 3.42
C VAL A 38 25.62 7.24 2.67
N LEU A 39 25.87 6.84 1.42
CA LEU A 39 26.81 7.45 0.51
C LEU A 39 26.07 7.91 -0.75
N PHE A 40 26.29 9.15 -1.17
CA PHE A 40 25.72 9.67 -2.40
C PHE A 40 26.51 9.19 -3.61
N ALA A 41 25.80 8.62 -4.58
CA ALA A 41 26.32 8.47 -5.94
C ALA A 41 25.90 9.67 -6.81
N ASN A 42 24.65 10.11 -6.70
CA ASN A 42 24.11 11.32 -7.33
C ASN A 42 22.82 11.79 -6.60
N ASP A 43 22.10 12.76 -7.16
CA ASP A 43 20.88 13.36 -6.56
C ASP A 43 19.73 12.37 -6.29
N PHE A 44 19.77 11.20 -6.94
CA PHE A 44 18.72 10.20 -6.88
C PHE A 44 19.19 8.80 -6.48
N GLU A 45 20.50 8.53 -6.55
CA GLU A 45 21.08 7.21 -6.32
C GLU A 45 22.03 7.22 -5.12
N PHE A 46 21.84 6.22 -4.26
CA PHE A 46 22.48 6.12 -2.96
C PHE A 46 23.01 4.71 -2.74
N GLU A 47 24.24 4.62 -2.21
CA GLU A 47 24.77 3.38 -1.64
C GLU A 47 24.55 3.39 -0.13
N ILE A 48 24.00 2.30 0.40
CA ILE A 48 23.69 2.13 1.81
C ILE A 48 24.48 0.96 2.34
N LEU A 49 25.22 1.17 3.42
CA LEU A 49 25.83 0.11 4.20
C LEU A 49 24.95 -0.18 5.42
N ASP A 50 24.42 -1.40 5.50
CA ASP A 50 23.58 -1.82 6.63
C ASP A 50 24.41 -2.18 7.87
N GLU A 51 23.71 -2.48 8.97
CA GLU A 51 24.33 -2.86 10.25
C GLU A 51 25.20 -4.13 10.18
N PHE A 52 25.11 -4.91 9.10
CA PHE A 52 25.89 -6.14 8.86
C PHE A 52 27.04 -5.93 7.87
N GLY A 53 27.28 -4.69 7.43
CA GLY A 53 28.31 -4.37 6.44
C GLY A 53 27.92 -4.77 5.01
N LYS A 54 26.64 -5.07 4.74
CA LYS A 54 26.15 -5.37 3.40
C LYS A 54 25.77 -4.08 2.69
N LYS A 55 26.15 -3.99 1.42
CA LYS A 55 25.84 -2.87 0.54
C LYS A 55 24.51 -3.06 -0.18
N TRP A 56 23.77 -1.96 -0.27
CA TRP A 56 22.51 -1.86 -0.99
C TRP A 56 22.51 -0.60 -1.83
N VAL A 57 21.75 -0.60 -2.93
CA VAL A 57 21.56 0.56 -3.79
C VAL A 57 20.10 0.99 -3.74
N VAL A 58 19.84 2.29 -3.63
CA VAL A 58 18.50 2.89 -3.73
C VAL A 58 18.53 3.93 -4.84
N ASP A 59 17.67 3.78 -5.84
CA ASP A 59 17.43 4.78 -6.88
C ASP A 59 15.99 5.31 -6.81
N PHE A 60 15.86 6.58 -6.45
CA PHE A 60 14.58 7.26 -6.34
C PHE A 60 13.92 7.60 -7.69
N ARG A 61 14.66 7.70 -8.79
CA ARG A 61 14.08 8.01 -10.13
C ARG A 61 13.12 6.93 -10.58
N TYR A 62 13.53 5.68 -10.37
CA TYR A 62 12.81 4.50 -10.85
C TYR A 62 12.14 3.72 -9.71
N HIS A 63 12.24 4.23 -8.47
CA HIS A 63 11.85 3.52 -7.25
C HIS A 63 12.50 2.12 -7.17
N THR A 64 13.73 2.00 -7.64
CA THR A 64 14.48 0.73 -7.70
C THR A 64 15.32 0.57 -6.46
N TYR A 65 14.95 -0.38 -5.60
CA TYR A 65 15.65 -0.60 -4.34
C TYR A 65 16.29 -1.99 -4.37
N GLY A 66 17.58 -2.08 -4.08
CA GLY A 66 18.35 -3.32 -4.17
C GLY A 66 17.84 -4.45 -3.27
N CYS A 67 17.05 -4.13 -2.24
CA CYS A 67 16.38 -5.12 -1.40
C CYS A 67 15.04 -5.63 -1.96
N GLY A 68 14.52 -5.06 -3.05
CA GLY A 68 13.27 -5.46 -3.71
C GLY A 68 11.98 -5.13 -2.93
N ALA A 69 12.08 -4.57 -1.73
CA ALA A 69 10.93 -4.41 -0.83
C ALA A 69 9.84 -3.50 -1.43
N TRP A 70 10.20 -2.44 -2.15
CA TRP A 70 9.24 -1.54 -2.77
C TRP A 70 8.61 -2.14 -4.02
N GLN A 71 9.37 -2.87 -4.84
CA GLN A 71 8.84 -3.61 -5.99
C GLN A 71 7.74 -4.58 -5.54
N LEU A 72 7.92 -5.22 -4.39
CA LEU A 72 6.99 -6.21 -3.85
C LEU A 72 5.77 -5.59 -3.16
N SER A 73 5.95 -4.47 -2.44
CA SER A 73 4.91 -3.94 -1.54
C SER A 73 4.38 -2.57 -1.91
N GLY A 74 5.10 -1.79 -2.73
CA GLY A 74 4.87 -0.36 -2.95
C GLY A 74 5.18 0.52 -1.74
N LEU A 75 5.77 -0.05 -0.68
CA LEU A 75 6.17 0.65 0.53
C LEU A 75 7.69 0.80 0.59
N GLN A 76 8.13 1.93 1.13
CA GLN A 76 9.53 2.18 1.44
C GLN A 76 10.08 1.10 2.39
N CYS A 77 11.38 0.87 2.34
CA CYS A 77 12.09 -0.03 3.27
C CYS A 77 13.04 0.76 4.17
N LYS A 78 13.71 0.10 5.12
CA LYS A 78 14.67 0.78 6.00
C LYS A 78 15.84 1.44 5.26
N HIS A 79 16.36 0.81 4.18
CA HIS A 79 17.42 1.40 3.34
C HIS A 79 16.95 2.65 2.60
N ASP A 80 15.70 2.61 2.11
CA ASP A 80 15.06 3.74 1.44
C ASP A 80 14.82 4.90 2.41
N MET A 81 14.32 4.61 3.61
CA MET A 81 14.11 5.61 4.66
C MET A 81 15.42 6.24 5.15
N ALA A 82 16.51 5.48 5.21
CA ALA A 82 17.85 6.00 5.50
C ALA A 82 18.29 6.99 4.41
N SER A 83 18.20 6.58 3.14
CA SER A 83 18.56 7.40 1.97
C SER A 83 17.71 8.67 1.90
N LEU A 84 16.40 8.55 2.13
CA LEU A 84 15.47 9.66 2.11
C LEU A 84 15.72 10.65 3.26
N SER A 85 16.05 10.16 4.45
CA SER A 85 16.40 11.02 5.57
C SER A 85 17.64 11.86 5.26
N HIS A 86 18.61 11.27 4.57
CA HIS A 86 19.79 11.99 4.09
C HIS A 86 19.41 12.99 2.99
N LYS A 87 18.64 12.58 1.97
CA LYS A 87 18.15 13.47 0.91
C LYS A 87 17.41 14.69 1.46
N ARG A 88 16.49 14.49 2.41
CA ARG A 88 15.72 15.55 3.07
C ARG A 88 16.60 16.52 3.85
N TYR A 89 17.71 16.06 4.44
CA TYR A 89 18.67 16.96 5.07
C TYR A 89 19.31 17.93 4.08
N HIS A 90 19.48 17.52 2.81
CA HIS A 90 20.06 18.36 1.76
C HIS A 90 19.04 19.22 1.02
N ASP A 91 17.85 18.70 0.68
CA ASP A 91 16.85 19.42 -0.14
C ASP A 91 15.70 20.06 0.65
N GLY A 92 15.55 19.74 1.94
CA GLY A 92 14.54 20.27 2.85
C GLY A 92 13.07 19.98 2.47
N SER A 93 12.81 19.21 1.41
CA SER A 93 11.49 19.12 0.79
C SER A 93 11.04 17.69 0.47
N SER A 94 11.95 16.73 0.48
CA SER A 94 11.65 15.31 0.27
C SER A 94 10.89 14.71 1.47
N GLU A 95 9.61 14.39 1.28
CA GLU A 95 8.75 13.83 2.31
C GLU A 95 8.43 12.34 2.05
N PRO A 96 8.44 11.46 3.08
CA PRO A 96 8.19 10.02 2.91
C PRO A 96 6.90 9.68 2.14
N VAL A 97 5.85 10.47 2.34
CA VAL A 97 4.56 10.29 1.65
C VAL A 97 4.65 10.34 0.12
N GLN A 98 5.66 11.02 -0.44
CA GLN A 98 5.86 11.14 -1.88
C GLN A 98 6.31 9.82 -2.52
N PHE A 99 7.03 8.99 -1.77
CA PHE A 99 7.65 7.74 -2.25
C PHE A 99 6.81 6.49 -1.95
N VAL A 100 5.65 6.66 -1.30
CA VAL A 100 4.67 5.58 -1.10
C VAL A 100 3.83 5.41 -2.35
N HIS A 101 3.65 4.16 -2.79
CA HIS A 101 2.82 3.85 -3.95
C HIS A 101 1.37 4.33 -3.76
N ALA A 102 0.76 4.85 -4.83
CA ALA A 102 -0.55 5.50 -4.78
C ALA A 102 -1.67 4.61 -4.19
N LEU A 103 -1.62 3.30 -4.43
CA LEU A 103 -2.59 2.33 -3.90
C LEU A 103 -2.56 2.17 -2.37
N LEU A 104 -1.50 2.65 -1.71
CA LEU A 104 -1.39 2.63 -0.25
C LEU A 104 -1.80 3.96 0.40
N LYS A 105 -2.24 4.95 -0.38
CA LYS A 105 -2.66 6.27 0.12
C LYS A 105 -4.14 6.30 0.52
N LYS A 106 -4.51 7.31 1.31
CA LYS A 106 -5.88 7.57 1.78
C LYS A 106 -6.87 7.66 0.63
N GLU A 107 -6.47 8.24 -0.50
CA GLU A 107 -7.31 8.37 -1.69
C GLU A 107 -7.76 7.00 -2.21
N ALA A 108 -6.81 6.11 -2.50
CA ALA A 108 -7.11 4.74 -2.95
C ALA A 108 -7.93 3.96 -1.92
N TYR A 109 -7.63 4.13 -0.63
CA TYR A 109 -8.43 3.53 0.45
C TYR A 109 -9.88 4.05 0.43
N THR A 110 -10.06 5.36 0.27
CA THR A 110 -11.39 5.99 0.24
C THR A 110 -12.19 5.49 -0.95
N LEU A 111 -11.62 5.45 -2.14
CA LEU A 111 -12.25 4.90 -3.35
C LEU A 111 -12.66 3.43 -3.17
N THR A 112 -11.82 2.64 -2.49
CA THR A 112 -12.11 1.22 -2.22
C THR A 112 -13.33 1.01 -1.32
N TYR A 113 -13.54 1.87 -0.31
CA TYR A 113 -14.63 1.72 0.66
C TYR A 113 -15.79 2.71 0.46
N GLN A 114 -15.72 3.57 -0.55
CA GLN A 114 -16.81 4.49 -0.90
C GLN A 114 -18.10 3.73 -1.25
N PRO A 115 -18.09 2.65 -2.07
CA PRO A 115 -19.31 1.97 -2.47
C PRO A 115 -20.05 1.37 -1.28
N VAL A 116 -21.39 1.48 -1.31
CA VAL A 116 -22.26 0.90 -0.30
C VAL A 116 -22.78 -0.44 -0.80
N ILE A 117 -22.54 -1.50 -0.03
CA ILE A 117 -23.29 -2.73 -0.20
C ILE A 117 -24.66 -2.46 0.42
N HIS A 118 -25.71 -2.54 -0.39
CA HIS A 118 -27.07 -2.32 0.08
C HIS A 118 -27.63 -3.59 0.74
N PRO A 119 -28.47 -3.47 1.78
CA PRO A 119 -29.21 -4.60 2.31
C PRO A 119 -30.03 -5.27 1.21
N ILE A 120 -30.04 -6.59 1.20
CA ILE A 120 -30.98 -7.36 0.39
C ILE A 120 -32.31 -7.34 1.12
N LEU A 121 -33.39 -7.01 0.40
CA LEU A 121 -34.74 -7.00 0.96
C LEU A 121 -35.16 -8.41 1.37
N ASP A 122 -36.21 -8.52 2.18
CA ASP A 122 -36.78 -9.83 2.52
C ASP A 122 -37.25 -10.54 1.26
N GLN A 123 -37.00 -11.85 1.16
CA GLN A 123 -37.35 -12.65 -0.01
C GLN A 123 -38.84 -12.54 -0.39
N ARG A 124 -39.72 -12.35 0.60
CA ARG A 124 -41.17 -12.19 0.39
C ARG A 124 -41.53 -10.91 -0.38
N THR A 125 -40.63 -9.94 -0.39
CA THR A 125 -40.82 -8.64 -1.07
C THR A 125 -40.17 -8.59 -2.45
N TRP A 126 -39.48 -9.66 -2.86
CA TRP A 126 -38.83 -9.69 -4.17
C TRP A 126 -39.87 -9.79 -5.28
N LEU A 127 -39.66 -9.04 -6.36
CA LEU A 127 -40.48 -9.14 -7.55
C LEU A 127 -40.35 -10.54 -8.14
N ALA A 128 -41.48 -11.17 -8.48
CA ALA A 128 -41.46 -12.43 -9.22
C ALA A 128 -40.86 -12.16 -10.61
N ILE A 129 -39.70 -12.75 -10.88
CA ILE A 129 -39.03 -12.61 -12.16
C ILE A 129 -39.50 -13.77 -13.05
N PRO A 130 -40.25 -13.52 -14.13
CA PRO A 130 -40.65 -14.59 -15.05
C PRO A 130 -39.40 -15.22 -15.68
N ASN A 131 -39.39 -16.55 -15.83
CA ASN A 131 -38.34 -17.35 -16.51
C ASN A 131 -36.98 -17.52 -15.80
N HIS A 132 -36.89 -17.34 -14.47
CA HIS A 132 -35.69 -17.71 -13.73
C HIS A 132 -35.64 -19.22 -13.37
N LYS A 133 -35.61 -20.10 -14.38
CA LYS A 133 -35.14 -21.48 -14.14
C LYS A 133 -33.61 -21.45 -14.13
N ILE A 134 -33.01 -21.40 -12.94
CA ILE A 134 -31.60 -21.79 -12.80
C ILE A 134 -31.55 -23.30 -13.06
N VAL A 135 -31.26 -23.68 -14.29
CA VAL A 135 -30.89 -25.06 -14.59
C VAL A 135 -29.45 -25.26 -14.14
N PRO A 136 -29.16 -26.28 -13.29
CA PRO A 136 -27.79 -26.61 -12.95
C PRO A 136 -27.01 -26.95 -14.22
N SER A 137 -25.73 -26.60 -14.24
CA SER A 137 -24.87 -26.92 -15.38
C SER A 137 -24.80 -28.43 -15.57
N ILE A 138 -24.98 -28.91 -16.80
CA ILE A 138 -24.94 -30.33 -17.11
C ILE A 138 -23.49 -30.81 -16.93
N VAL A 139 -23.22 -31.53 -15.85
CA VAL A 139 -21.92 -32.18 -15.63
C VAL A 139 -21.83 -33.39 -16.55
N LYS A 140 -20.94 -33.35 -17.55
CA LYS A 140 -20.60 -34.54 -18.35
C LYS A 140 -19.59 -35.38 -17.57
N THR A 141 -20.01 -36.52 -17.05
CA THR A 141 -19.09 -37.52 -16.50
C THR A 141 -18.31 -38.16 -17.65
N LYS A 142 -16.97 -38.21 -17.57
CA LYS A 142 -16.19 -39.02 -18.51
C LYS A 142 -16.57 -40.49 -18.27
N LEU A 143 -17.01 -41.19 -19.32
CA LEU A 143 -17.07 -42.65 -19.31
C LEU A 143 -15.62 -43.14 -19.19
N GLY A 144 -15.38 -43.95 -18.16
CA GLY A 144 -14.11 -44.66 -17.94
C GLY A 144 -13.91 -45.78 -18.94
#